data_AF-A0A395HG55-F1
#
_entry.id   AF-A0A395HG55-F1
#
_cell.length_a   1.000
_cell.length_b   1.000
_cell.length_c   1.000
_cell.angle_alpha   90.00
_cell.angle_beta   90.00
_cell.angle_gamma   90.00
#
_symmetry.space_group_name_H-M   'P 1'
#
loop_
_entity.id
_entity.type
_entity.pdbx_description
1 polymer ?
#
loop_
_entity_poly.entity_id
_entity_poly.type
_entity_poly.pdbx_seq_one_letter_code
_entity_poly.pdbx_strand_id
1 'polypeptide(L)'
;MYGAPKSKAMETAVLFIVQPENFNVADERPIEYALWDQDIPAYRVEWGNEMLKYTSLSDTKELLFHPPWRGSQKPVEVSVVYLRAGHEPHEYDELGKEARLRLERSRAIKCPSLLAHILTFKKVQQTLTAPGVLEIFLAPEKVAAVRATFVPMYPLDESEAGQHARSLATDPERAEDYILKPSLEGGGHNIYGADIPQFLSSIPQSSWGAYVLMERIPSPLVGNILMSSDGIDSAAVISELGIFGTCLWQKVGDRCELLRNSTAGWSLKTKYADVDEMSVVKGYGCFDTPLLF
;
A
#
# COMPACT_ATOMS: atom_id res chain seq x y z
N MET A 1 17.10 -17.54 -0.82
CA MET A 1 17.67 -16.18 -0.78
C MET A 1 18.43 -15.87 -2.06
N TYR A 2 18.36 -14.62 -2.53
CA TYR A 2 19.24 -14.13 -3.61
C TYR A 2 20.66 -14.02 -3.03
N GLY A 3 21.64 -14.65 -3.67
CA GLY A 3 23.02 -14.74 -3.18
C GLY A 3 23.95 -13.94 -4.08
N ALA A 4 25.17 -14.44 -4.33
CA ALA A 4 26.04 -13.89 -5.35
C ALA A 4 25.36 -13.83 -6.73
N PRO A 5 25.82 -12.96 -7.66
CA PRO A 5 25.28 -12.86 -9.01
C PRO A 5 25.15 -14.23 -9.69
N LYS A 6 24.00 -14.50 -10.29
CA LYS A 6 23.70 -15.74 -11.02
C LYS A 6 23.82 -15.57 -12.53
N SER A 7 23.97 -14.33 -12.99
CA SER A 7 24.21 -13.94 -14.37
C SER A 7 25.68 -13.60 -14.63
N LYS A 8 25.98 -13.02 -15.79
CA LYS A 8 27.32 -12.50 -16.13
C LYS A 8 27.66 -11.16 -15.46
N ALA A 9 26.76 -10.63 -14.63
CA ALA A 9 26.97 -9.40 -13.86
C ALA A 9 28.10 -9.59 -12.83
N MET A 10 28.75 -8.48 -12.46
CA MET A 10 29.84 -8.51 -11.47
C MET A 10 29.37 -8.27 -10.04
N GLU A 11 28.19 -7.66 -9.88
CA GLU A 11 27.64 -7.27 -8.59
C GLU A 11 26.12 -7.36 -8.59
N THR A 12 25.54 -7.38 -7.39
CA THR A 12 24.09 -7.28 -7.18
C THR A 12 23.71 -5.94 -6.56
N ALA A 13 22.50 -5.45 -6.86
CA ALA A 13 21.98 -4.23 -6.25
C ALA A 13 20.49 -4.35 -5.87
N VAL A 14 20.03 -3.38 -5.09
CA VAL A 14 18.61 -3.05 -4.89
C VAL A 14 18.22 -2.01 -5.94
N LEU A 15 17.11 -2.24 -6.65
CA LEU A 15 16.57 -1.29 -7.62
C LEU A 15 15.28 -0.68 -7.07
N PHE A 16 15.32 0.61 -6.76
CA PHE A 16 14.17 1.43 -6.40
C PHE A 16 13.45 1.84 -7.68
N ILE A 17 12.18 1.43 -7.81
CA ILE A 17 11.32 1.87 -8.90
C ILE A 17 10.42 2.97 -8.37
N VAL A 18 10.52 4.17 -8.94
CA VAL A 18 9.98 5.39 -8.33
C VAL A 18 9.12 6.15 -9.33
N GLN A 19 8.20 6.96 -8.82
CA GLN A 19 7.37 7.81 -9.68
C GLN A 19 8.24 8.90 -10.34
N PRO A 20 7.92 9.31 -11.58
CA PRO A 20 8.48 10.54 -12.13
C PRO A 20 8.03 11.73 -11.27
N GLU A 21 8.85 12.77 -11.16
CA GLU A 21 8.55 14.00 -10.40
C GLU A 21 8.13 13.75 -8.93
N ASN A 22 8.69 12.69 -8.32
CA ASN A 22 8.34 12.26 -6.97
C ASN A 22 8.70 13.30 -5.89
N PHE A 23 7.69 14.01 -5.41
CA PHE A 23 7.81 14.96 -4.31
C PHE A 23 8.16 14.30 -2.97
N ASN A 24 7.89 13.00 -2.80
CA ASN A 24 8.16 12.24 -1.58
C ASN A 24 9.56 11.58 -1.56
N VAL A 25 10.49 12.06 -2.40
CA VAL A 25 11.87 11.58 -2.44
C VAL A 25 12.58 11.70 -1.08
N ALA A 26 12.20 12.67 -0.26
CA ALA A 26 12.76 12.87 1.08
C ALA A 26 12.45 11.71 2.06
N ASP A 27 11.36 10.98 1.83
CA ASP A 27 11.01 9.76 2.59
C ASP A 27 11.75 8.52 2.05
N GLU A 28 12.17 8.53 0.79
CA GLU A 28 12.82 7.40 0.13
C GLU A 28 14.33 7.37 0.33
N ARG A 29 14.98 8.54 0.22
CA ARG A 29 16.44 8.67 0.32
C ARG A 29 17.02 8.13 1.63
N PRO A 30 16.39 8.30 2.81
CA PRO A 30 16.88 7.70 4.04
C PRO A 30 17.04 6.17 3.95
N ILE A 31 16.19 5.47 3.18
CA ILE A 31 16.32 4.02 2.98
C ILE A 31 17.54 3.70 2.11
N GLU A 32 17.78 4.48 1.06
CA GLU A 32 18.99 4.35 0.23
C GLU A 32 20.27 4.61 1.03
N TYR A 33 20.26 5.62 1.91
CA TYR A 33 21.40 5.91 2.78
C TYR A 33 21.64 4.79 3.80
N ALA A 34 20.58 4.23 4.39
CA ALA A 34 20.71 3.08 5.27
C ALA A 34 21.28 1.85 4.55
N LEU A 35 20.98 1.65 3.26
CA LEU A 35 21.60 0.60 2.44
C LEU A 35 23.07 0.92 2.11
N TRP A 36 23.36 2.18 1.79
CA TRP A 36 24.73 2.66 1.54
C TRP A 36 25.65 2.45 2.74
N ASP A 37 25.19 2.77 3.95
CA ASP A 37 25.92 2.57 5.20
C ASP A 37 26.19 1.08 5.52
N GLN A 38 25.55 0.17 4.79
CA GLN A 38 25.74 -1.29 4.87
C GLN A 38 26.49 -1.85 3.65
N ASP A 39 27.09 -0.98 2.81
CA ASP A 39 27.75 -1.35 1.55
C ASP A 39 26.84 -2.13 0.58
N ILE A 40 25.53 -1.85 0.61
CA ILE A 40 24.55 -2.46 -0.31
C ILE A 40 24.26 -1.47 -1.44
N PRO A 41 24.67 -1.75 -2.70
CA PRO A 41 24.40 -0.85 -3.81
C PRO A 41 22.89 -0.69 -4.05
N ALA A 42 22.44 0.56 -4.15
CA ALA A 42 21.07 0.90 -4.49
C ALA A 42 21.06 1.87 -5.69
N TYR A 43 20.13 1.64 -6.62
CA TYR A 43 19.90 2.50 -7.78
C TYR A 43 18.43 2.85 -7.89
N ARG A 44 18.13 4.00 -8.49
CA ARG A 44 16.77 4.48 -8.76
C ARG A 44 16.51 4.50 -10.25
N VAL A 45 15.31 4.09 -10.64
CA VAL A 45 14.82 4.19 -12.02
C VAL A 45 13.35 4.58 -11.99
N GLU A 46 12.94 5.48 -12.88
CA GLU A 46 11.56 5.91 -12.98
C GLU A 46 10.66 4.82 -13.58
N TRP A 47 9.42 4.76 -13.09
CA TRP A 47 8.39 3.83 -13.56
C TRP A 47 8.09 4.00 -15.06
N GLY A 48 7.68 2.91 -15.72
CA GLY A 48 7.32 2.93 -17.13
C GLY A 48 8.53 2.91 -18.06
N ASN A 49 8.70 3.98 -18.84
CA ASN A 49 9.63 3.99 -19.98
C ASN A 49 11.10 3.82 -19.58
N GLU A 50 11.58 4.52 -18.55
CA GLU A 50 12.97 4.39 -18.11
C GLU A 50 13.28 2.99 -17.59
N MET A 51 12.37 2.42 -16.79
CA MET A 51 12.49 1.05 -16.31
C MET A 51 12.61 0.08 -17.49
N LEU A 52 11.76 0.21 -18.51
CA LEU A 52 11.81 -0.65 -19.69
C LEU A 52 13.05 -0.44 -20.54
N LYS A 53 13.57 0.79 -20.61
CA LYS A 53 14.77 1.14 -21.38
C LYS A 53 16.05 0.63 -20.72
N TYR A 54 16.16 0.78 -19.41
CA TYR A 54 17.40 0.50 -18.68
C TYR A 54 17.42 -0.87 -18.00
N THR A 55 16.37 -1.68 -18.17
CA THR A 55 16.38 -3.06 -17.67
C THR A 55 16.18 -4.08 -18.78
N SER A 56 16.69 -5.28 -18.57
CA SER A 56 16.37 -6.44 -19.39
C SER A 56 16.30 -7.71 -18.54
N LEU A 57 15.79 -8.80 -19.13
CA LEU A 57 15.86 -10.12 -18.51
C LEU A 57 16.91 -10.96 -19.22
N SER A 58 17.71 -11.71 -18.45
CA SER A 58 18.53 -12.78 -19.00
C SER A 58 17.66 -13.95 -19.48
N ASP A 59 18.28 -14.92 -20.15
CA ASP A 59 17.64 -16.18 -20.55
C ASP A 59 17.08 -16.94 -19.34
N THR A 60 17.80 -16.88 -18.21
CA THR A 60 17.44 -17.48 -16.91
C THR A 60 16.61 -16.55 -16.00
N LYS A 61 16.13 -15.41 -16.53
CA LYS A 61 15.22 -14.46 -15.86
C LYS A 61 15.81 -13.66 -14.71
N GLU A 62 17.13 -13.54 -14.58
CA GLU A 62 17.70 -12.47 -13.75
C GLU A 62 17.34 -11.10 -14.35
N LEU A 63 17.00 -10.14 -13.49
CA LEU A 63 16.77 -8.76 -13.91
C LEU A 63 18.12 -8.05 -13.99
N LEU A 64 18.43 -7.50 -15.15
CA LEU A 64 19.69 -6.81 -15.44
C LEU A 64 19.41 -5.32 -15.57
N PHE A 65 20.06 -4.50 -14.76
CA PHE A 65 20.05 -3.05 -14.88
C PHE A 65 21.27 -2.58 -15.66
N HIS A 66 21.04 -1.69 -16.63
CA HIS A 66 22.02 -1.09 -17.53
C HIS A 66 22.10 0.42 -17.24
N PRO A 67 22.89 0.84 -16.24
CA PRO A 67 22.92 2.25 -15.85
C PRO A 67 23.41 3.11 -17.02
N PRO A 68 22.70 4.20 -17.39
CA PRO A 68 23.03 4.99 -18.57
C PRO A 68 24.43 5.65 -18.48
N TRP A 69 24.91 5.92 -17.27
CA TRP A 69 26.25 6.48 -17.03
C TRP A 69 27.39 5.44 -17.11
N ARG A 70 27.09 4.14 -17.16
CA ARG A 70 28.11 3.07 -17.26
C ARG A 70 28.42 2.64 -18.70
N GLY A 71 27.74 3.20 -19.70
CA GLY A 71 28.02 2.93 -21.12
C GLY A 71 27.99 1.43 -21.46
N SER A 72 29.05 0.91 -22.10
CA SER A 72 29.16 -0.49 -22.52
C SER A 72 29.70 -1.45 -21.43
N GLN A 73 29.74 -1.02 -20.16
CA GLN A 73 30.14 -1.90 -19.06
C GLN A 73 29.10 -3.02 -18.84
N LYS A 74 29.51 -4.05 -18.09
CA LYS A 74 28.61 -5.15 -17.71
C LYS A 74 27.41 -4.61 -16.90
N PRO A 75 26.22 -5.21 -17.08
CA PRO A 75 25.05 -4.84 -16.30
C PRO A 75 25.22 -5.20 -14.82
N VAL A 76 24.37 -4.57 -14.00
CA VAL A 76 24.19 -4.89 -12.58
C VAL A 76 23.03 -5.87 -12.46
N GLU A 77 23.20 -6.95 -11.70
CA GLU A 77 22.11 -7.89 -11.42
C GLU A 77 21.24 -7.36 -10.28
N VAL A 78 19.94 -7.24 -10.52
CA VAL A 78 19.01 -6.74 -9.50
C VAL A 78 18.57 -7.91 -8.63
N SER A 79 18.92 -7.85 -7.36
CA SER A 79 18.55 -8.85 -6.35
C SER A 79 17.18 -8.57 -5.73
N VAL A 80 16.86 -7.28 -5.53
CA VAL A 80 15.61 -6.80 -4.95
C VAL A 80 15.08 -5.64 -5.78
N VAL A 81 13.79 -5.68 -6.08
CA VAL A 81 13.03 -4.56 -6.64
C VAL A 81 12.19 -3.98 -5.51
N TYR A 82 12.46 -2.73 -5.16
CA TYR A 82 11.71 -1.99 -4.14
C TYR A 82 10.78 -0.99 -4.85
N LEU A 83 9.48 -1.25 -4.77
CA LEU A 83 8.46 -0.47 -5.48
C LEU A 83 8.03 0.73 -4.64
N ARG A 84 8.25 1.92 -5.18
CA ARG A 84 7.71 3.22 -4.74
C ARG A 84 6.85 3.87 -5.83
N ALA A 85 6.38 3.06 -6.77
CA ALA A 85 5.55 3.41 -7.92
C ALA A 85 4.75 2.18 -8.38
N GLY A 86 3.84 2.38 -9.31
CA GLY A 86 2.98 1.33 -9.85
C GLY A 86 1.92 0.88 -8.84
N HIS A 87 1.30 1.81 -8.14
CA HIS A 87 0.17 1.56 -7.22
C HIS A 87 -1.07 2.39 -7.57
N GLU A 88 -0.95 3.36 -8.48
CA GLU A 88 -2.08 4.13 -8.98
C GLU A 88 -2.57 3.63 -10.33
N PRO A 89 -3.90 3.66 -10.61
CA PRO A 89 -4.45 3.20 -11.89
C PRO A 89 -3.83 3.87 -13.12
N HIS A 90 -3.52 5.16 -13.02
CA HIS A 90 -2.98 5.94 -14.13
C HIS A 90 -1.56 5.49 -14.53
N GLU A 91 -0.83 4.83 -13.63
CA GLU A 91 0.51 4.28 -13.89
C GLU A 91 0.47 2.97 -14.69
N TYR A 92 -0.72 2.42 -14.95
CA TYR A 92 -0.93 1.15 -15.66
C TYR A 92 -1.47 1.36 -17.08
N ASP A 93 -0.81 2.23 -17.85
CA ASP A 93 -0.90 2.22 -19.31
C ASP A 93 -0.19 0.98 -19.91
N GLU A 94 -0.06 0.91 -21.24
CA GLU A 94 0.61 -0.24 -21.87
C GLU A 94 2.07 -0.41 -21.44
N LEU A 95 2.79 0.71 -21.21
CA LEU A 95 4.17 0.68 -20.72
C LEU A 95 4.23 0.25 -19.26
N GLY A 96 3.33 0.73 -18.41
CA GLY A 96 3.21 0.35 -17.01
C GLY A 96 2.88 -1.13 -16.83
N LYS A 97 1.97 -1.67 -17.65
CA LYS A 97 1.66 -3.11 -17.65
C LYS A 97 2.87 -3.94 -18.05
N GLU A 98 3.56 -3.57 -19.13
CA GLU A 98 4.77 -4.27 -19.57
C GLU A 98 5.90 -4.15 -18.53
N ALA A 99 6.02 -2.98 -17.91
CA ALA A 99 6.96 -2.72 -16.83
C ALA A 99 6.70 -3.66 -15.64
N ARG A 100 5.47 -3.69 -15.14
CA ARG A 100 5.09 -4.58 -14.04
C ARG A 100 5.33 -6.04 -14.40
N LEU A 101 4.94 -6.45 -15.60
CA LEU A 101 5.10 -7.83 -16.07
C LEU A 101 6.58 -8.24 -16.10
N ARG A 102 7.48 -7.38 -16.60
CA ARG A 102 8.92 -7.64 -16.62
C ARG A 102 9.48 -7.84 -15.22
N LEU A 103 9.13 -6.96 -14.28
CA LEU A 103 9.59 -7.04 -12.89
C LEU A 103 9.12 -8.35 -12.24
N GLU A 104 7.83 -8.68 -12.38
CA GLU A 104 7.26 -9.89 -11.76
C GLU A 104 7.81 -11.19 -12.36
N ARG A 105 8.07 -11.22 -13.68
CA ARG A 105 8.69 -12.38 -14.36
C ARG A 105 10.17 -12.58 -13.99
N SER A 106 10.82 -11.56 -13.43
CA SER A 106 12.21 -11.68 -13.02
C SER A 106 12.37 -12.52 -11.75
N ARG A 107 13.59 -13.03 -11.56
CA ARG A 107 14.01 -13.74 -10.34
C ARG A 107 14.27 -12.81 -9.16
N ALA A 108 14.34 -11.49 -9.38
CA ALA A 108 14.52 -10.53 -8.30
C ALA A 108 13.40 -10.68 -7.26
N ILE A 109 13.72 -10.43 -5.99
CA ILE A 109 12.72 -10.39 -4.92
C ILE A 109 11.95 -9.07 -5.07
N LYS A 110 10.62 -9.13 -5.13
CA LYS A 110 9.78 -7.92 -5.24
C LYS A 110 9.31 -7.51 -3.85
N CYS A 111 9.36 -6.22 -3.58
CA CYS A 111 8.85 -5.62 -2.36
C CYS A 111 7.88 -4.48 -2.73
N PRO A 112 6.55 -4.73 -2.72
CA PRO A 112 5.88 -6.04 -2.63
C PRO A 112 5.83 -6.80 -3.97
N SER A 113 5.58 -8.11 -3.94
CA SER A 113 5.20 -8.89 -5.13
C SER A 113 3.77 -8.57 -5.59
N LEU A 114 3.37 -9.02 -6.79
CA LEU A 114 2.00 -8.84 -7.30
C LEU A 114 0.93 -9.39 -6.37
N LEU A 115 1.14 -10.60 -5.84
CA LEU A 115 0.19 -11.18 -4.89
C LEU A 115 0.16 -10.39 -3.59
N ALA A 116 1.32 -9.96 -3.07
CA ALA A 116 1.37 -9.14 -1.86
C ALA A 116 0.72 -7.76 -2.04
N HIS A 117 0.80 -7.18 -3.24
CA HIS A 117 0.07 -5.96 -3.58
C HIS A 117 -1.45 -6.22 -3.59
N ILE A 118 -1.94 -7.28 -4.23
CA ILE A 118 -3.39 -7.60 -4.24
C ILE A 118 -3.95 -7.78 -2.81
N LEU A 119 -3.13 -8.27 -1.87
CA LEU A 119 -3.55 -8.40 -0.46
C LEU A 119 -3.85 -7.07 0.23
N THR A 120 -3.42 -5.92 -0.31
CA THR A 120 -3.74 -4.60 0.27
C THR A 120 -5.15 -4.11 -0.10
N PHE A 121 -5.83 -4.80 -1.01
CA PHE A 121 -7.12 -4.36 -1.51
C PHE A 121 -8.15 -4.34 -0.39
N LYS A 122 -8.99 -3.30 -0.39
CA LYS A 122 -10.06 -3.12 0.62
C LYS A 122 -11.05 -4.29 0.60
N LYS A 123 -11.23 -4.93 -0.57
CA LYS A 123 -12.00 -6.19 -0.69
C LYS A 123 -11.37 -7.35 0.07
N VAL A 124 -10.05 -7.51 0.07
CA VAL A 124 -9.35 -8.53 0.87
C VAL A 124 -9.52 -8.23 2.35
N GLN A 125 -9.32 -6.98 2.76
CA GLN A 125 -9.56 -6.54 4.14
C GLN A 125 -10.99 -6.88 4.61
N GLN A 126 -12.00 -6.51 3.81
CA GLN A 126 -13.41 -6.84 4.08
C GLN A 126 -13.65 -8.36 4.14
N THR A 127 -13.04 -9.14 3.24
CA THR A 127 -13.24 -10.59 3.23
C THR A 127 -12.66 -11.25 4.49
N LEU A 128 -11.54 -10.73 5.00
CA LEU A 128 -10.93 -11.22 6.24
C LEU A 128 -11.80 -10.97 7.48
N THR A 129 -12.74 -10.02 7.46
CA THR A 129 -13.65 -9.79 8.60
C THR A 129 -14.77 -10.82 8.69
N ALA A 130 -15.01 -11.60 7.63
CA ALA A 130 -16.08 -12.58 7.59
C ALA A 130 -15.81 -13.75 8.58
N PRO A 131 -16.86 -14.29 9.23
CA PRO A 131 -16.71 -15.41 10.16
C PRO A 131 -16.02 -16.61 9.52
N GLY A 132 -15.02 -17.18 10.21
CA GLY A 132 -14.29 -18.37 9.77
C GLY A 132 -13.16 -18.11 8.77
N VAL A 133 -13.04 -16.90 8.21
CA VAL A 133 -12.01 -16.62 7.19
C VAL A 133 -10.63 -16.43 7.81
N LEU A 134 -10.51 -15.72 8.94
CA LEU A 134 -9.22 -15.56 9.64
C LEU A 134 -8.62 -16.90 10.07
N GLU A 135 -9.48 -17.81 10.52
CA GLU A 135 -9.10 -19.15 11.00
C GLU A 135 -8.43 -20.01 9.91
N ILE A 136 -8.65 -19.69 8.63
CA ILE A 136 -7.97 -20.34 7.50
C ILE A 136 -6.48 -19.98 7.47
N PHE A 137 -6.12 -18.76 7.92
CA PHE A 137 -4.78 -18.20 7.76
C PHE A 137 -3.99 -18.09 9.07
N LEU A 138 -4.68 -18.01 10.20
CA LEU A 138 -4.07 -17.75 11.51
C LEU A 138 -4.33 -18.89 12.49
N ALA A 139 -3.35 -19.16 13.34
CA ALA A 139 -3.52 -20.07 14.46
C ALA A 139 -4.55 -19.50 15.46
N PRO A 140 -5.36 -20.35 16.13
CA PRO A 140 -6.49 -19.92 16.96
C PRO A 140 -6.16 -18.84 18.01
N GLU A 141 -4.97 -18.92 18.61
CA GLU A 141 -4.50 -17.98 19.63
C GLU A 141 -4.27 -16.55 19.11
N LYS A 142 -4.09 -16.37 17.79
CA LYS A 142 -3.92 -15.04 17.16
C LYS A 142 -5.21 -14.46 16.61
N VAL A 143 -6.20 -15.31 16.32
CA VAL A 143 -7.47 -14.90 15.69
C VAL A 143 -8.18 -13.86 16.55
N ALA A 144 -8.28 -14.08 17.86
CA ALA A 144 -8.97 -13.15 18.76
C ALA A 144 -8.31 -11.76 18.77
N ALA A 145 -6.97 -11.70 18.85
CA ALA A 145 -6.23 -10.45 18.89
C ALA A 145 -6.37 -9.65 17.58
N VAL A 146 -6.32 -10.31 16.42
CA VAL A 146 -6.49 -9.66 15.12
C VAL A 146 -7.94 -9.24 14.90
N ARG A 147 -8.90 -10.10 15.23
CA ARG A 147 -10.34 -9.79 15.09
C ARG A 147 -10.75 -8.59 15.95
N ALA A 148 -10.14 -8.43 17.13
CA ALA A 148 -10.41 -7.30 18.02
C ALA A 148 -10.02 -5.94 17.42
N THR A 149 -9.18 -5.90 16.37
CA THR A 149 -8.83 -4.65 15.68
C THR A 149 -9.73 -4.34 14.49
N PHE A 150 -10.69 -5.20 14.16
CA PHE A 150 -11.58 -4.99 13.03
C PHE A 150 -12.78 -4.14 13.44
N VAL A 151 -13.18 -3.27 12.53
CA VAL A 151 -14.53 -2.70 12.55
C VAL A 151 -15.41 -3.45 11.55
N PRO A 152 -16.73 -3.39 11.70
CA PRO A 152 -17.66 -3.94 10.73
C PRO A 152 -17.38 -3.46 9.31
N MET A 153 -17.25 -4.43 8.40
CA MET A 153 -17.02 -4.22 6.98
C MET A 153 -17.89 -5.18 6.20
N TYR A 154 -18.54 -4.67 5.16
CA TYR A 154 -19.52 -5.41 4.39
C TYR A 154 -19.22 -5.34 2.89
N PRO A 155 -19.50 -6.41 2.13
CA PRO A 155 -19.54 -6.32 0.69
C PRO A 155 -20.74 -5.49 0.23
N LEU A 156 -20.72 -4.91 -0.97
CA LEU A 156 -21.91 -4.37 -1.64
C LEU A 156 -22.36 -5.23 -2.84
N ASP A 157 -22.20 -6.55 -2.74
CA ASP A 157 -22.67 -7.52 -3.73
C ASP A 157 -24.12 -7.98 -3.46
N GLU A 158 -24.58 -9.05 -4.12
CA GLU A 158 -25.94 -9.56 -4.04
C GLU A 158 -26.14 -10.62 -2.94
N SER A 159 -25.09 -10.94 -2.17
CA SER A 159 -25.19 -11.83 -1.00
C SER A 159 -26.12 -11.25 0.07
N GLU A 160 -26.54 -12.05 1.05
CA GLU A 160 -27.35 -11.58 2.18
C GLU A 160 -26.67 -10.42 2.94
N ALA A 161 -25.38 -10.56 3.23
CA ALA A 161 -24.57 -9.49 3.83
C ALA A 161 -24.49 -8.25 2.92
N GLY A 162 -24.40 -8.47 1.61
CA GLY A 162 -24.42 -7.41 0.61
C GLY A 162 -25.74 -6.64 0.57
N GLN A 163 -26.88 -7.35 0.58
CA GLN A 163 -28.20 -6.73 0.62
C GLN A 163 -28.44 -5.94 1.91
N HIS A 164 -27.98 -6.47 3.04
CA HIS A 164 -27.99 -5.74 4.31
C HIS A 164 -27.18 -4.44 4.20
N ALA A 165 -25.96 -4.51 3.70
CA ALA A 165 -25.10 -3.34 3.54
C ALA A 165 -25.66 -2.32 2.54
N ARG A 166 -26.28 -2.78 1.46
CA ARG A 166 -27.00 -1.91 0.52
C ARG A 166 -28.11 -1.14 1.22
N SER A 167 -28.89 -1.80 2.08
CA SER A 167 -29.95 -1.13 2.84
C SER A 167 -29.41 -0.04 3.78
N LEU A 168 -28.23 -0.26 4.39
CA LEU A 168 -27.55 0.74 5.22
C LEU A 168 -27.04 1.91 4.37
N ALA A 169 -26.36 1.60 3.26
CA ALA A 169 -25.72 2.58 2.39
C ALA A 169 -26.72 3.46 1.61
N THR A 170 -27.94 2.99 1.35
CA THR A 170 -28.98 3.76 0.66
C THR A 170 -29.90 4.54 1.60
N ASP A 171 -29.80 4.33 2.91
CA ASP A 171 -30.54 5.06 3.92
C ASP A 171 -29.71 6.27 4.38
N PRO A 172 -30.15 7.52 4.13
CA PRO A 172 -29.37 8.71 4.46
C PRO A 172 -29.01 8.84 5.94
N GLU A 173 -29.89 8.43 6.85
CA GLU A 173 -29.62 8.56 8.30
C GLU A 173 -28.59 7.53 8.74
N ARG A 174 -28.68 6.30 8.22
CA ARG A 174 -27.76 5.24 8.57
C ARG A 174 -26.40 5.38 7.89
N ALA A 175 -26.38 5.91 6.67
CA ALA A 175 -25.16 6.05 5.89
C ALA A 175 -24.12 6.93 6.58
N GLU A 176 -24.53 7.89 7.43
CA GLU A 176 -23.65 8.77 8.22
C GLU A 176 -22.60 8.02 9.05
N ASP A 177 -22.94 6.83 9.52
CA ASP A 177 -22.03 5.98 10.32
C ASP A 177 -21.06 5.17 9.46
N TYR A 178 -21.03 5.37 8.13
CA TYR A 178 -20.25 4.55 7.21
C TYR A 178 -19.37 5.35 6.25
N ILE A 179 -18.40 4.63 5.70
CA ILE A 179 -17.51 5.07 4.65
C ILE A 179 -17.57 4.02 3.54
N LEU A 180 -17.89 4.45 2.33
CA LEU A 180 -17.84 3.62 1.12
C LEU A 180 -16.45 3.72 0.49
N LYS A 181 -15.78 2.57 0.33
CA LYS A 181 -14.39 2.51 -0.13
C LYS A 181 -14.26 1.70 -1.42
N PRO A 182 -13.70 2.26 -2.50
CA PRO A 182 -13.24 1.45 -3.64
C PRO A 182 -11.92 0.74 -3.30
N SER A 183 -11.54 -0.26 -4.08
CA SER A 183 -10.22 -0.92 -3.96
C SER A 183 -9.12 -0.11 -4.68
N LEU A 184 -8.89 1.12 -4.21
CA LEU A 184 -7.82 2.03 -4.66
C LEU A 184 -6.92 2.40 -3.47
N GLU A 185 -5.68 2.79 -3.75
CA GLU A 185 -4.69 3.28 -2.77
C GLU A 185 -4.40 4.78 -2.98
N GLY A 186 -3.67 5.42 -2.07
CA GLY A 186 -3.23 6.82 -2.24
C GLY A 186 -4.18 7.91 -1.67
N GLY A 187 -5.30 7.51 -1.07
CA GLY A 187 -6.27 8.42 -0.43
C GLY A 187 -7.18 9.15 -1.43
N GLY A 188 -8.29 9.70 -0.95
CA GLY A 188 -9.16 10.60 -1.73
C GLY A 188 -10.17 9.92 -2.65
N HIS A 189 -10.37 8.61 -2.46
CA HIS A 189 -11.32 7.82 -3.25
C HIS A 189 -12.55 7.38 -2.45
N ASN A 190 -12.59 7.66 -1.15
CA ASN A 190 -13.70 7.26 -0.29
C ASN A 190 -14.87 8.23 -0.42
N ILE A 191 -16.07 7.71 -0.18
CA ILE A 191 -17.31 8.48 -0.07
C ILE A 191 -17.79 8.33 1.37
N TYR A 192 -18.21 9.42 2.00
CA TYR A 192 -18.47 9.48 3.43
C TYR A 192 -19.94 9.79 3.70
N GLY A 193 -20.52 9.13 4.70
CA GLY A 193 -21.77 9.55 5.30
C GLY A 193 -22.93 9.79 4.33
N ALA A 194 -23.58 10.94 4.48
CA ALA A 194 -24.70 11.39 3.64
C ALA A 194 -24.40 11.46 2.12
N ASP A 195 -23.15 11.47 1.69
CA ASP A 195 -22.83 11.45 0.25
C ASP A 195 -22.97 10.06 -0.36
N ILE A 196 -22.98 9.00 0.44
CA ILE A 196 -23.01 7.61 -0.02
C ILE A 196 -24.28 7.31 -0.84
N PRO A 197 -25.52 7.60 -0.37
CA PRO A 197 -26.73 7.32 -1.14
C PRO A 197 -26.74 8.03 -2.49
N GLN A 198 -26.35 9.32 -2.51
CA GLN A 198 -26.31 10.10 -3.75
C GLN A 198 -25.30 9.50 -4.74
N PHE A 199 -24.10 9.16 -4.26
CA PHE A 199 -23.08 8.53 -5.09
C PHE A 199 -23.56 7.19 -5.68
N LEU A 200 -24.13 6.32 -4.84
CA LEU A 200 -24.62 5.01 -5.28
C LEU A 200 -25.74 5.13 -6.31
N SER A 201 -26.59 6.15 -6.20
CA SER A 201 -27.64 6.44 -7.20
C SER A 201 -27.08 6.90 -8.55
N SER A 202 -25.86 7.45 -8.57
CA SER A 202 -25.20 7.95 -9.79
C SER A 202 -24.53 6.86 -10.63
N ILE A 203 -24.34 5.66 -10.09
CA ILE A 203 -23.66 4.55 -10.75
C ILE A 203 -24.57 3.32 -10.91
N PRO A 204 -24.35 2.47 -11.93
CA PRO A 204 -25.12 1.24 -12.11
C PRO A 204 -24.97 0.31 -10.89
N GLN A 205 -26.08 -0.27 -10.44
CA GLN A 205 -26.10 -1.22 -9.31
C GLN A 205 -25.19 -2.43 -9.52
N SER A 206 -24.98 -2.84 -10.78
CA SER A 206 -24.04 -3.90 -11.15
C SER A 206 -22.58 -3.57 -10.78
N SER A 207 -22.24 -2.30 -10.60
CA SER A 207 -20.89 -1.84 -10.24
C SER A 207 -20.68 -1.75 -8.73
N TRP A 208 -21.74 -1.85 -7.92
CA TRP A 208 -21.64 -1.66 -6.46
C TRP A 208 -20.74 -2.72 -5.80
N GLY A 209 -20.64 -3.92 -6.36
CA GLY A 209 -19.75 -4.97 -5.86
C GLY A 209 -18.25 -4.63 -5.87
N ALA A 210 -17.85 -3.55 -6.55
CA ALA A 210 -16.48 -3.03 -6.53
C ALA A 210 -16.14 -2.25 -5.25
N TYR A 211 -17.14 -1.93 -4.42
CA TYR A 211 -17.01 -1.16 -3.19
C TYR A 211 -17.19 -2.05 -1.96
N VAL A 212 -16.60 -1.59 -0.86
CA VAL A 212 -16.85 -2.12 0.49
C VAL A 212 -17.44 -1.01 1.34
N LEU A 213 -18.43 -1.36 2.16
CA LEU A 213 -19.00 -0.46 3.16
C LEU A 213 -18.31 -0.75 4.49
N MET A 214 -17.71 0.26 5.10
CA MET A 214 -16.98 0.14 6.36
C MET A 214 -17.57 1.09 7.38
N GLU A 215 -17.81 0.62 8.60
CA GLU A 215 -18.24 1.47 9.70
C GLU A 215 -17.17 2.52 10.02
N ARG A 216 -17.60 3.76 10.25
CA ARG A 216 -16.74 4.89 10.61
C ARG A 216 -16.19 4.66 12.01
N ILE A 217 -14.89 4.87 12.17
CA ILE A 217 -14.22 4.68 13.47
C ILE A 217 -14.51 5.91 14.35
N PRO A 218 -15.16 5.76 15.52
CA PRO A 218 -15.40 6.87 16.45
C PRO A 218 -14.08 7.23 17.15
N SER A 219 -13.32 8.12 16.52
CA SER A 219 -12.01 8.54 17.03
C SER A 219 -12.16 9.64 18.09
N PRO A 220 -11.36 9.62 19.17
CA PRO A 220 -11.42 10.66 20.19
C PRO A 220 -10.97 12.01 19.61
N LEU A 221 -11.70 13.07 19.95
CA LEU A 221 -11.32 14.44 19.61
C LEU A 221 -10.35 14.99 20.64
N VAL A 222 -9.21 15.49 20.17
CA VAL A 222 -8.18 16.09 21.02
C VAL A 222 -7.86 17.49 20.51
N GLY A 223 -7.55 18.43 21.39
CA GLY A 223 -7.01 19.73 20.97
C GLY A 223 -5.53 19.62 20.65
N ASN A 224 -5.11 20.11 19.48
CA ASN A 224 -3.69 20.13 19.09
C ASN A 224 -3.35 21.43 18.32
N ILE A 225 -2.07 21.63 18.01
CA ILE A 225 -1.57 22.72 17.18
C ILE A 225 -1.02 22.10 15.89
N LEU A 226 -1.57 22.49 14.75
CA LEU A 226 -1.10 22.06 13.43
C LEU A 226 -0.25 23.17 12.81
N MET A 227 0.79 22.77 12.09
CA MET A 227 1.68 23.66 11.36
C MET A 227 1.79 23.18 9.92
N SER A 228 1.37 24.04 8.99
CA SER A 228 1.40 23.79 7.55
C SER A 228 2.04 24.96 6.80
N SER A 229 2.08 24.88 5.47
CA SER A 229 2.48 26.01 4.61
C SER A 229 1.59 27.24 4.78
N ASP A 230 0.35 27.04 5.22
CA ASP A 230 -0.65 28.12 5.36
C ASP A 230 -0.57 28.83 6.72
N GLY A 231 0.17 28.25 7.67
CA GLY A 231 0.41 28.85 8.98
C GLY A 231 0.34 27.86 10.14
N ILE A 232 0.08 28.40 11.33
CA ILE A 232 -0.08 27.65 12.57
C ILE A 232 -1.52 27.85 13.05
N ASP A 233 -2.21 26.76 13.34
CA ASP A 233 -3.59 26.78 13.84
C ASP A 233 -3.78 25.85 15.04
N SER A 234 -4.70 26.20 15.93
CA SER A 234 -5.11 25.37 17.07
C SER A 234 -6.55 24.92 16.88
N ALA A 235 -6.74 23.60 16.79
CA ALA A 235 -8.03 23.02 16.45
C ALA A 235 -8.26 21.67 17.15
N ALA A 236 -9.52 21.20 17.07
CA ALA A 236 -9.85 19.82 17.37
C ALA A 236 -9.33 18.91 16.25
N VAL A 237 -8.67 17.83 16.63
CA VAL A 237 -7.99 16.91 15.71
C VAL A 237 -8.34 15.46 15.98
N ILE A 238 -8.09 14.64 14.96
CA ILE A 238 -8.10 13.18 15.01
C ILE A 238 -6.73 12.69 14.54
N SER A 239 -6.18 11.69 15.25
CA SER A 239 -4.91 11.06 14.91
C SER A 239 -5.09 9.61 14.45
N GLU A 240 -4.31 9.21 13.47
CA GLU A 240 -4.25 7.84 12.93
C GLU A 240 -2.84 7.28 13.13
N LEU A 241 -2.75 6.18 13.90
CA LEU A 241 -1.50 5.48 14.19
C LEU A 241 -1.28 4.36 13.15
N GLY A 242 -0.22 4.50 12.36
CA GLY A 242 0.31 3.44 11.50
C GLY A 242 1.46 2.70 12.17
N ILE A 243 1.43 1.36 12.13
CA ILE A 243 2.53 0.50 12.59
C ILE A 243 3.21 -0.13 11.38
N PHE A 244 4.53 0.06 11.27
CA PHE A 244 5.30 -0.54 10.18
C PHE A 244 5.67 -1.98 10.52
N GLY A 245 5.39 -2.90 9.61
CA GLY A 245 5.80 -4.30 9.69
C GLY A 245 6.72 -4.69 8.54
N THR A 246 7.73 -5.51 8.83
CA THR A 246 8.61 -6.09 7.82
C THR A 246 8.54 -7.61 7.91
N CYS A 247 8.29 -8.26 6.78
CA CYS A 247 8.31 -9.71 6.68
C CYS A 247 9.11 -10.17 5.47
N LEU A 248 9.89 -11.22 5.66
CA LEU A 248 10.59 -11.94 4.61
C LEU A 248 10.21 -13.40 4.70
N TRP A 249 9.78 -13.98 3.60
CA TRP A 249 9.37 -15.37 3.52
C TRP A 249 9.89 -16.03 2.26
N GLN A 250 9.90 -17.35 2.26
CA GLN A 250 10.23 -18.15 1.08
C GLN A 250 9.22 -19.28 0.91
N LYS A 251 8.95 -19.65 -0.34
CA LYS A 251 8.15 -20.81 -0.67
C LYS A 251 9.03 -22.07 -0.65
N VAL A 252 8.65 -23.07 0.13
CA VAL A 252 9.31 -24.38 0.23
C VAL A 252 8.28 -25.46 -0.06
N GLY A 253 8.30 -26.01 -1.28
CA GLY A 253 7.23 -26.86 -1.78
C GLY A 253 5.92 -26.08 -1.83
N ASP A 254 4.85 -26.62 -1.24
CA ASP A 254 3.55 -25.93 -1.11
C ASP A 254 3.41 -25.10 0.17
N ARG A 255 4.47 -25.02 0.98
CA ARG A 255 4.47 -24.26 2.23
C ARG A 255 5.18 -22.92 2.09
N CYS A 256 4.77 -21.98 2.91
CA CYS A 256 5.44 -20.71 3.10
C CYS A 256 6.23 -20.77 4.41
N GLU A 257 7.53 -20.53 4.35
CA GLU A 257 8.40 -20.43 5.52
C GLU A 257 8.72 -18.95 5.77
N LEU A 258 8.41 -18.48 6.97
CA LEU A 258 8.70 -17.12 7.41
C LEU A 258 10.14 -17.05 7.90
N LEU A 259 10.97 -16.30 7.20
CA LEU A 259 12.40 -16.13 7.51
C LEU A 259 12.63 -14.97 8.48
N ARG A 260 11.87 -13.90 8.35
CA ARG A 260 11.86 -12.75 9.26
C ARG A 260 10.46 -12.19 9.39
N ASN A 261 10.11 -11.74 10.59
CA ASN A 261 8.87 -11.03 10.89
C ASN A 261 9.10 -10.12 12.09
N SER A 262 9.03 -8.82 11.87
CA SER A 262 9.34 -7.81 12.89
C SER A 262 8.55 -6.54 12.67
N THR A 263 8.26 -5.85 13.77
CA THR A 263 7.77 -4.47 13.77
C THR A 263 8.95 -3.52 13.55
N ALA A 264 8.78 -2.55 12.65
CA ALA A 264 9.84 -1.65 12.17
C ALA A 264 9.62 -0.18 12.56
N GLY A 265 8.73 0.08 13.53
CA GLY A 265 8.42 1.42 14.01
C GLY A 265 6.97 1.81 13.73
N TRP A 266 6.71 3.11 13.71
CA TRP A 266 5.37 3.69 13.60
C TRP A 266 5.40 5.03 12.88
N SER A 267 4.23 5.48 12.43
CA SER A 267 3.96 6.82 11.96
C SER A 267 2.64 7.27 12.57
N LEU A 268 2.59 8.46 13.15
CA LEU A 268 1.33 9.09 13.58
C LEU A 268 1.03 10.23 12.63
N LYS A 269 -0.21 10.29 12.15
CA LYS A 269 -0.71 11.36 11.30
C LYS A 269 -1.90 11.99 11.97
N THR A 270 -1.98 13.31 11.96
CA THR A 270 -3.02 14.07 12.62
C THR A 270 -3.69 15.02 11.63
N LYS A 271 -5.02 15.10 11.66
CA LYS A 271 -5.82 15.99 10.81
C LYS A 271 -6.86 16.74 11.61
N TYR A 272 -7.38 17.83 11.05
CA TYR A 272 -8.56 18.50 11.60
C TYR A 272 -9.75 17.54 11.68
N ALA A 273 -10.54 17.67 12.75
CA ALA A 273 -11.64 16.74 13.04
C ALA A 273 -12.76 16.74 11.98
N ASP A 274 -12.94 17.86 11.29
CA ASP A 274 -13.95 18.08 10.24
C ASP A 274 -13.46 17.70 8.84
N VAL A 275 -12.20 17.29 8.70
CA VAL A 275 -11.65 16.82 7.42
C VAL A 275 -11.77 15.29 7.35
N ASP A 276 -12.46 14.78 6.33
CA ASP A 276 -12.67 13.34 6.17
C ASP A 276 -11.44 12.60 5.59
N GLU A 277 -10.65 13.23 4.72
CA GLU A 277 -9.45 12.61 4.14
C GLU A 277 -8.23 12.70 5.07
N MET A 278 -7.51 11.59 5.27
CA MET A 278 -6.22 11.57 5.97
C MET A 278 -5.08 11.42 4.96
N SER A 279 -4.49 12.54 4.54
CA SER A 279 -3.28 12.53 3.70
C SER A 279 -2.39 13.74 3.98
N VAL A 280 -1.26 13.50 4.63
CA VAL A 280 -0.23 14.53 4.87
C VAL A 280 0.33 15.03 3.54
N VAL A 281 0.54 14.11 2.62
CA VAL A 281 1.07 14.36 1.27
C VAL A 281 0.20 15.33 0.47
N LYS A 282 -1.13 15.24 0.60
CA LYS A 282 -2.07 16.12 -0.09
C LYS A 282 -2.42 17.39 0.71
N GLY A 283 -1.78 17.60 1.87
CA GLY A 283 -2.00 18.77 2.72
C GLY A 283 -3.20 18.67 3.67
N TYR A 284 -3.86 17.52 3.78
CA TYR A 284 -5.02 17.33 4.66
C TYR A 284 -4.67 17.01 6.11
N GLY A 285 -3.38 16.90 6.44
CA GLY A 285 -2.91 16.62 7.80
C GLY A 285 -1.41 16.83 7.98
N CYS A 286 -0.94 16.60 9.20
CA CYS A 286 0.44 16.74 9.61
C CYS A 286 1.00 15.40 10.12
N PHE A 287 2.32 15.24 10.07
CA PHE A 287 3.00 14.20 10.84
C PHE A 287 3.02 14.57 12.32
N ASP A 288 2.92 13.57 13.17
CA ASP A 288 2.81 13.73 14.63
C ASP A 288 3.58 12.62 15.36
N THR A 289 3.61 12.68 16.69
CA THR A 289 4.23 11.67 17.57
C THR A 289 3.30 11.34 18.74
N PRO A 290 3.15 10.06 19.13
CA PRO A 290 2.26 9.67 20.21
C PRO A 290 2.86 10.04 21.57
N LEU A 291 2.04 10.62 22.44
CA LEU A 291 2.31 10.76 23.87
C LEU A 291 1.67 9.57 24.61
N LEU A 292 2.51 8.71 25.20
CA LEU A 292 2.04 7.57 26.00
C LEU A 292 1.72 8.02 27.44
N PHE A 293 0.61 7.56 27.99
CA PHE A 293 0.15 7.85 29.35
C PHE A 293 -0.28 6.59 30.09
#